data_AF-A0A0A9DFH4-F1
#
_entry.id   AF-A0A0A9DFH4-F1
#
_cell.length_a   1.000
_cell.length_b   1.000
_cell.length_c   1.000
_cell.angle_alpha   90.00
_cell.angle_beta   90.00
_cell.angle_gamma   90.00
#
_symmetry.space_group_name_H-M   'P 1'
#
loop_
_entity.id
_entity.type
_entity.pdbx_description
1 polymer ?
#
loop_
_entity_poly.entity_id
_entity_poly.type
_entity_poly.pdbx_seq_one_letter_code
_entity_poly.pdbx_strand_id
1 'polypeptide(L)'
;MAVDPSSAAHRSAEEAAAFFRAVPPLRDRDRVAASLADFVARHSTGTAGVVCVTSGGTTVPLEQRCVRYIDNFSSGQRGAASTEYAYKSRPLLLLVTALLAVEMLSSSLG
;
A
#
# COMPACT_ATOMS: atom_id res chain seq x y z
N MET A 1 29.33 17.77 -8.17
CA MET A 1 29.58 16.70 -7.18
C MET A 1 28.42 15.73 -7.31
N ALA A 2 28.61 14.59 -7.99
CA ALA A 2 27.54 13.63 -8.22
C ALA A 2 27.24 12.89 -6.91
N VAL A 3 25.98 12.90 -6.49
CA VAL A 3 25.53 12.16 -5.31
C VAL A 3 25.58 10.68 -5.68
N ASP A 4 26.32 9.87 -4.92
CA ASP A 4 26.36 8.42 -5.14
C ASP A 4 24.93 7.85 -5.04
N PRO A 5 24.39 7.21 -6.08
CA PRO A 5 23.04 6.67 -6.08
C PRO A 5 22.81 5.61 -4.98
N SER A 6 23.85 4.92 -4.52
CA SER A 6 23.77 4.01 -3.37
C SER A 6 23.45 4.77 -2.06
N SER A 7 24.07 5.94 -1.87
CA SER A 7 23.85 6.81 -0.71
C SER A 7 22.46 7.48 -0.71
N ALA A 8 21.86 7.68 -1.89
CA ALA A 8 20.52 8.23 -2.03
C ALA A 8 19.45 7.20 -1.68
N ALA A 9 19.60 5.97 -2.18
CA ALA A 9 18.67 4.87 -1.90
C ALA A 9 18.64 4.48 -0.41
N HIS A 10 19.81 4.47 0.27
CA HIS A 10 19.88 4.15 1.70
C HIS A 10 19.22 5.23 2.57
N ARG A 11 19.39 6.51 2.21
CA ARG A 11 18.70 7.63 2.87
C ARG A 11 17.17 7.50 2.77
N SER A 12 16.65 7.16 1.59
CA SER A 12 15.21 6.96 1.41
C SER A 12 14.64 5.80 2.23
N ALA A 13 15.41 4.73 2.46
CA ALA A 13 15.00 3.62 3.30
C ALA A 13 14.95 3.99 4.80
N GLU A 14 15.96 4.71 5.29
CA GLU A 14 15.98 5.23 6.67
C GLU A 14 14.86 6.24 6.92
N GLU A 15 14.61 7.14 5.95
CA GLU A 15 13.51 8.12 5.99
C GLU A 15 12.14 7.42 6.00
N ALA A 16 11.96 6.38 5.19
CA ALA A 16 10.75 5.57 5.21
C ALA A 16 10.58 4.86 6.57
N ALA A 17 11.64 4.28 7.11
CA ALA A 17 11.60 3.63 8.42
C ALA A 17 11.27 4.64 9.53
N ALA A 18 11.84 5.84 9.49
CA ALA A 18 11.50 6.93 10.41
C ALA A 18 10.03 7.34 10.29
N PHE A 19 9.50 7.46 9.07
CA PHE A 19 8.08 7.73 8.84
C PHE A 19 7.19 6.66 9.48
N PHE A 20 7.44 5.38 9.21
CA PHE A 20 6.62 4.29 9.77
C PHE A 20 6.74 4.14 11.28
N ARG A 21 7.85 4.57 11.89
CA ARG A 21 7.99 4.65 13.36
C ARG A 21 7.17 5.80 13.97
N ALA A 22 7.03 6.91 13.23
CA ALA A 22 6.37 8.12 13.71
C ALA A 22 4.85 8.10 13.52
N VAL A 23 4.33 7.30 12.58
CA VAL A 23 2.90 7.20 12.30
C VAL A 23 2.30 6.01 13.05
N PRO A 24 1.11 6.15 13.67
CA PRO A 24 0.43 5.02 14.29
C PRO A 24 0.22 3.86 13.31
N PRO A 25 0.25 2.60 13.80
CA PRO A 25 0.17 1.44 12.94
C PRO A 25 -1.16 1.40 12.18
N LEU A 26 -1.12 0.90 10.95
CA LEU A 26 -2.33 0.67 10.17
C LEU A 26 -3.26 -0.31 10.91
N ARG A 27 -4.56 -0.03 10.89
CA ARG A 27 -5.57 -0.94 11.44
C ARG A 27 -5.43 -2.31 10.78
N ASP A 28 -5.52 -3.37 11.59
CA ASP A 28 -5.44 -4.76 11.15
C ASP A 28 -4.14 -5.13 10.38
N ARG A 29 -3.06 -4.34 10.51
CA ARG A 29 -1.78 -4.55 9.81
C ARG A 29 -1.33 -6.00 9.87
N ASP A 30 -1.26 -6.57 11.07
CA ASP A 30 -0.69 -7.91 11.27
C ASP A 30 -1.56 -9.00 10.64
N ARG A 31 -2.89 -8.84 10.71
CA ARG A 31 -3.85 -9.74 10.03
C ARG A 31 -3.69 -9.66 8.51
N VAL A 32 -3.61 -8.45 7.95
CA VAL A 32 -3.43 -8.25 6.51
C VAL A 32 -2.07 -8.79 6.05
N ALA A 33 -1.00 -8.56 6.82
CA ALA A 33 0.33 -9.06 6.54
C ALA A 33 0.38 -10.60 6.55
N ALA A 34 -0.26 -11.25 7.54
CA ALA A 34 -0.36 -12.70 7.60
C ALA A 34 -1.15 -13.27 6.41
N SER A 35 -2.32 -12.70 6.11
CA SER A 35 -3.13 -13.12 4.95
C SER A 35 -2.37 -12.94 3.62
N LEU A 36 -1.57 -11.88 3.50
CA LEU A 36 -0.74 -11.63 2.32
C LEU A 36 0.41 -12.64 2.22
N ALA A 37 1.09 -12.93 3.32
CA ALA A 37 2.15 -13.92 3.37
C ALA A 37 1.62 -15.31 2.96
N ASP A 38 0.46 -15.71 3.48
CA ASP A 38 -0.20 -16.98 3.13
C ASP A 38 -0.62 -17.04 1.66
N PHE A 39 -1.07 -15.92 1.10
CA PHE A 39 -1.37 -15.82 -0.33
C PHE A 39 -0.09 -16.01 -1.15
N VAL A 40 0.95 -15.21 -0.89
CA VAL A 40 2.22 -15.31 -1.63
C VAL A 40 2.81 -16.72 -1.51
N ALA A 41 2.83 -17.31 -0.31
CA ALA A 41 3.36 -18.65 -0.08
C ALA A 41 2.62 -19.73 -0.89
N ARG A 42 1.28 -19.71 -0.90
CA ARG A 42 0.45 -20.67 -1.65
C ARG A 42 0.66 -20.61 -3.16
N HIS A 43 1.21 -19.51 -3.65
CA HIS A 43 1.18 -19.18 -5.06
C HIS A 43 2.56 -18.95 -5.68
N SER A 44 3.61 -18.96 -4.87
CA SER A 44 5.01 -18.84 -5.32
C SER A 44 5.61 -20.17 -5.79
N THR A 45 4.90 -21.29 -5.65
CA THR A 45 5.42 -22.65 -5.93
C THR A 45 5.21 -23.12 -7.37
N GLY A 46 4.57 -22.31 -8.22
CA GLY A 46 4.32 -22.62 -9.64
C GLY A 46 5.15 -21.75 -10.60
N THR A 47 4.91 -21.90 -11.91
CA THR A 47 5.49 -21.01 -12.95
C THR A 47 4.78 -19.66 -13.05
N ALA A 48 3.71 -19.46 -12.28
CA ALA A 48 2.94 -18.22 -12.26
C ALA A 48 3.62 -17.21 -11.32
N GLY A 49 3.96 -16.02 -11.83
CA GLY A 49 4.44 -14.92 -11.00
C GLY A 49 3.31 -14.24 -10.24
N VAL A 50 3.65 -13.51 -9.17
CA VAL A 50 2.69 -12.65 -8.44
C VAL A 50 2.83 -11.21 -8.96
N VAL A 51 1.71 -10.60 -9.33
CA VAL A 51 1.65 -9.18 -9.70
C VAL A 51 0.93 -8.41 -8.59
N CYS A 52 1.56 -7.34 -8.09
CA CYS A 52 0.93 -6.39 -7.18
C CYS A 52 0.40 -5.20 -7.98
N VAL A 53 -0.91 -4.99 -7.96
CA VAL A 53 -1.54 -3.81 -8.57
C VAL A 53 -2.04 -2.89 -7.46
N THR A 54 -1.52 -1.67 -7.41
CA THR A 54 -2.07 -0.60 -6.57
C THR A 54 -3.05 0.23 -7.38
N SER A 55 -4.29 0.39 -6.90
CA SER A 55 -5.32 1.13 -7.64
C SER A 55 -6.24 1.91 -6.70
N GLY A 56 -6.82 3.00 -7.20
CA GLY A 56 -7.66 3.92 -6.41
C GLY A 56 -6.89 5.16 -5.93
N GLY A 57 -7.63 6.11 -5.37
CA GLY A 57 -7.09 7.36 -4.84
C GLY A 57 -6.60 7.23 -3.39
N THR A 58 -5.82 8.21 -2.94
CA THR A 58 -5.37 8.29 -1.53
C THR A 58 -5.80 9.62 -0.95
N THR A 59 -6.29 9.62 0.28
CA THR A 59 -6.60 10.84 1.02
C THR A 59 -5.53 11.09 2.07
N VAL A 60 -5.35 12.35 2.47
CA VAL A 60 -4.57 12.71 3.66
C VAL A 60 -5.37 13.73 4.48
N PRO A 61 -5.68 13.42 5.75
CA PRO A 61 -6.42 14.34 6.60
C PRO A 61 -5.55 15.55 6.97
N LEU A 62 -6.16 16.74 7.05
CA LEU A 62 -5.49 17.96 7.49
C LEU A 62 -5.66 18.24 8.99
N GLU A 63 -6.62 17.57 9.64
CA GLU A 63 -6.87 17.63 11.08
C GLU A 63 -7.07 16.24 11.67
N GLN A 64 -6.93 16.11 12.99
CA GLN A 64 -7.31 14.88 13.71
C GLN A 64 -8.78 14.57 13.41
N ARG A 65 -9.73 15.38 13.90
CA ARG A 65 -11.15 15.22 13.55
C ARG A 65 -11.38 15.68 12.11
N CYS A 66 -11.08 14.78 11.18
CA CYS A 66 -10.97 15.07 9.75
C CYS A 66 -12.28 15.61 9.19
N VAL A 67 -12.28 16.88 8.84
CA VAL A 67 -13.33 17.56 8.06
C VAL A 67 -12.79 18.12 6.75
N ARG A 68 -11.47 18.30 6.65
CA ARG A 68 -10.76 18.65 5.42
C ARG A 68 -9.68 17.63 5.13
N TYR A 69 -9.52 17.31 3.85
CA TYR A 69 -8.52 16.37 3.37
C TYR A 69 -8.03 16.76 1.99
N ILE A 70 -6.81 16.36 1.65
CA ILE A 70 -6.32 16.37 0.28
C ILE A 70 -6.63 14.99 -0.30
N ASP A 71 -7.22 14.95 -1.49
CA ASP A 71 -7.53 13.72 -2.21
C ASP A 71 -6.75 13.64 -3.51
N ASN A 72 -5.97 12.57 -3.66
CA ASN A 72 -5.42 12.15 -4.93
C ASN A 72 -6.47 11.29 -5.64
N PHE A 73 -7.48 11.92 -6.24
CA PHE A 73 -8.60 11.21 -6.83
C PHE A 73 -8.17 10.25 -7.94
N SER A 74 -8.72 9.03 -7.90
CA SER A 74 -8.61 8.05 -8.97
C SER A 74 -9.80 7.10 -8.95
N SER A 75 -10.46 6.93 -10.09
CA SER A 75 -11.58 6.00 -10.26
C SER A 75 -11.16 4.53 -10.15
N GLY A 76 -9.86 4.23 -10.18
CA GLY A 76 -9.33 2.88 -10.13
C GLY A 76 -9.54 2.04 -11.40
N GLN A 77 -10.19 2.59 -12.43
CA GLN A 77 -10.52 1.86 -13.68
C GLN A 77 -9.28 1.29 -14.38
N ARG A 78 -8.16 2.02 -14.37
CA ARG A 78 -6.91 1.53 -14.96
C ARG A 78 -6.41 0.28 -14.24
N GLY A 79 -6.38 0.29 -12.90
CA GLY A 79 -5.93 -0.88 -12.14
C GLY A 79 -6.89 -2.07 -12.25
N ALA A 80 -8.20 -1.83 -12.36
CA ALA A 80 -9.18 -2.88 -12.64
C ALA A 80 -8.98 -3.50 -14.03
N ALA A 81 -8.80 -2.69 -15.07
CA ALA A 81 -8.50 -3.19 -16.41
C ALA A 81 -7.15 -3.94 -16.45
N SER A 82 -6.10 -3.38 -15.84
CA SER A 82 -4.77 -4.04 -15.76
C SER A 82 -4.85 -5.39 -15.03
N THR A 83 -5.68 -5.49 -14.00
CA THR A 83 -6.00 -6.73 -13.28
C THR A 83 -6.63 -7.78 -14.20
N GLU A 84 -7.63 -7.38 -15.00
CA GLU A 84 -8.27 -8.28 -15.97
C GLU A 84 -7.31 -8.75 -17.06
N TYR A 85 -6.42 -7.87 -17.54
CA TYR A 85 -5.39 -8.23 -18.51
C TYR A 85 -4.32 -9.15 -17.92
N ALA A 86 -3.87 -8.88 -16.69
CA ALA A 86 -2.88 -9.70 -16.00
C ALA A 86 -3.42 -11.12 -15.73
N TYR A 87 -4.70 -11.26 -15.36
CA TYR A 87 -5.29 -12.59 -15.19
C TYR A 87 -5.23 -13.44 -16.48
N LYS A 88 -5.38 -12.79 -17.65
CA LYS A 88 -5.33 -13.47 -18.96
C LYS A 88 -3.93 -13.99 -19.32
N SER A 89 -2.85 -13.44 -18.75
CA SER A 89 -1.47 -13.83 -19.06
C SER A 89 -0.87 -14.89 -18.11
N ARG A 90 -1.69 -15.47 -17.22
CA ARG A 90 -1.34 -16.50 -16.20
C ARG A 90 -0.47 -16.10 -14.98
N PRO A 91 -0.09 -14.84 -14.66
CA PRO A 91 0.33 -14.51 -13.31
C PRO A 91 -0.86 -14.55 -12.34
N LEU A 92 -0.57 -14.84 -11.08
CA LEU A 92 -1.51 -14.64 -10.01
C LEU A 92 -1.49 -13.16 -9.57
N LEU A 93 -2.67 -12.64 -9.26
CA LEU A 93 -2.86 -11.23 -8.97
C LEU A 93 -3.13 -10.96 -7.48
N LEU A 94 -2.35 -10.05 -6.91
CA LEU A 94 -2.66 -9.35 -5.67
C LEU A 94 -3.11 -7.92 -6.00
N LEU A 95 -4.39 -7.62 -5.78
CA LEU A 95 -4.91 -6.26 -5.88
C LEU A 95 -4.84 -5.58 -4.51
N VAL A 96 -4.05 -4.52 -4.42
CA VAL A 96 -4.05 -3.60 -3.28
C VAL A 96 -4.84 -2.36 -3.70
N THR A 97 -6.13 -2.34 -3.40
CA THR A 97 -6.90 -1.09 -3.44
C THR A 97 -6.31 -0.15 -2.40
N ALA A 98 -6.05 1.10 -2.79
CA ALA A 98 -5.51 2.13 -1.92
C ALA A 98 -6.20 2.07 -0.55
N LEU A 99 -5.42 1.67 0.45
CA LEU A 99 -5.87 1.55 1.82
C LEU A 99 -6.29 2.97 2.24
N LEU A 100 -7.56 3.13 2.64
CA LEU A 100 -8.05 4.39 3.18
C LEU A 100 -7.09 4.86 4.27
N ALA A 101 -6.49 6.04 4.12
CA ALA A 101 -5.84 6.76 5.21
C ALA A 101 -6.89 7.41 6.12
N VAL A 102 -7.97 6.68 6.43
CA VAL A 102 -9.02 7.13 7.33
C VAL A 102 -9.29 5.99 8.30
N GLU A 103 -8.49 5.93 9.35
CA GLU A 103 -8.93 5.50 10.69
C GLU A 103 -7.87 5.89 11.73
N MET A 104 -7.75 7.20 11.96
CA MET A 104 -6.97 7.78 13.07
C MET A 104 -7.86 8.23 14.25
N LEU A 105 -9.17 7.93 14.29
CA LEU A 105 -10.04 8.33 15.41
C LEU A 105 -11.05 7.28 15.84
N SER A 106 -10.58 6.18 16.42
CA SER A 106 -11.43 5.45 17.37
C SER A 106 -10.65 4.78 18.49
N SER A 107 -9.64 5.44 19.07
CA SER A 107 -8.92 4.88 20.22
C SER A 107 -8.57 5.90 21.33
N SER A 108 -9.25 7.05 21.38
CA SER A 108 -9.01 8.04 22.46
C SER A 108 -10.30 8.72 22.98
N LEU A 109 -11.42 7.99 23.01
CA LEU A 109 -12.54 8.34 23.88
C LEU A 109 -12.81 7.17 24.80
N GLY A 110 -11.95 7.07 25.82
CA GLY A 110 -12.35 6.69 27.17
C GLY A 110 -12.68 7.94 27.95
#